data_AF-A0A7T0BRH4-F1
#
_entry.id   AF-A0A7T0BRH4-F1
#
_cell.length_a   1.000
_cell.length_b   1.000
_cell.length_c   1.000
_cell.angle_alpha   90.00
_cell.angle_beta   90.00
_cell.angle_gamma   90.00
#
_symmetry.space_group_name_H-M   'P 1'
#
loop_
_entity.id
_entity.type
_entity.pdbx_description
1 polymer ?
#
loop_
_entity_poly.entity_id
_entity_poly.type
_entity_poly.pdbx_seq_one_letter_code
_entity_poly.pdbx_strand_id
1 'polypeptide(L)'
;MYTIRAHKEFNPCLKIIFFNKLGLLFQKKHYLTPNTLILIKNNSFVKPGLILAKKNKIENQDFGDITGGLPKITEFFEVRKSKAELNVSKSSGIVNVLINKKFNKYVLCITSLSKKIKNFYYTSDKNNVFVENGSYIRKGEILFKSPLNLNDIVKI
;
A
#
# COMPACT_ATOMS: atom_id res chain seq x y z
N MET A 1 -28.92 13.67 -19.56
CA MET A 1 -28.66 12.22 -19.55
C MET A 1 -27.25 12.03 -19.01
N TYR A 2 -27.03 11.24 -17.94
CA TYR A 2 -25.73 11.20 -17.24
C TYR A 2 -24.88 10.04 -17.75
N THR A 3 -23.58 10.26 -18.00
CA THR A 3 -22.64 9.18 -18.33
C THR A 3 -21.53 9.12 -17.27
N ILE A 4 -21.29 7.94 -16.73
CA ILE A 4 -20.22 7.74 -15.74
C ILE A 4 -19.06 7.04 -16.41
N ARG A 5 -17.86 7.56 -16.15
CA ARG A 5 -16.60 6.88 -16.44
C ARG A 5 -16.00 6.34 -15.15
N ALA A 6 -15.86 5.02 -15.08
CA ALA A 6 -15.22 4.33 -13.97
C ALA A 6 -13.83 3.89 -14.41
N HIS A 7 -12.78 4.36 -13.73
CA HIS A 7 -11.39 3.96 -13.99
C HIS A 7 -10.83 3.26 -12.76
N LYS A 8 -10.19 2.10 -12.98
CA LYS A 8 -9.52 1.32 -11.95
C LYS A 8 -8.02 1.56 -12.08
N GLU A 9 -7.52 2.61 -11.42
CA GLU A 9 -6.09 2.91 -11.29
C GLU A 9 -5.65 2.85 -9.82
N PHE A 10 -4.36 3.04 -9.55
CA PHE A 10 -3.69 2.94 -8.23
C PHE A 10 -4.40 3.70 -7.09
N ASN A 11 -5.22 4.69 -7.44
CA ASN A 11 -6.26 5.28 -6.58
C ASN A 11 -7.63 5.06 -7.26
N PRO A 12 -8.42 4.05 -6.88
CA PRO A 12 -9.68 3.77 -7.55
C PRO A 12 -10.62 4.96 -7.38
N CYS A 13 -11.12 5.50 -8.49
CA CYS A 13 -12.02 6.66 -8.47
C CYS A 13 -13.15 6.53 -9.49
N LEU A 14 -14.33 7.02 -9.11
CA LEU A 14 -15.48 7.18 -10.00
C LEU A 14 -15.53 8.62 -10.50
N LYS A 15 -15.52 8.76 -11.83
CA LYS A 15 -15.67 10.05 -12.50
C LYS A 15 -17.06 10.14 -13.10
N ILE A 16 -17.91 10.95 -12.46
CA ILE A 16 -19.27 11.20 -12.92
C ILE A 16 -19.25 12.41 -13.85
N ILE A 17 -19.78 12.24 -15.06
CA ILE A 17 -19.78 13.27 -16.08
C ILE A 17 -21.22 13.63 -16.44
N PHE A 18 -21.53 14.92 -16.34
CA PHE A 18 -22.82 15.49 -16.67
C PHE A 18 -22.75 16.06 -18.08
N PHE A 19 -23.57 15.54 -19.00
CA PHE A 19 -23.69 16.03 -20.37
C PHE A 19 -25.10 16.57 -20.65
N ASN A 20 -25.16 17.68 -21.39
CA ASN A 20 -26.38 18.21 -22.00
C ASN A 20 -26.22 18.25 -23.53
N LYS A 21 -27.28 18.61 -24.28
CA LYS A 21 -27.26 18.68 -25.76
C LYS A 21 -26.15 19.58 -26.34
N LEU A 22 -25.63 20.52 -25.55
CA LEU A 22 -24.59 21.49 -25.96
C LEU A 22 -23.16 21.10 -25.54
N GLY A 23 -22.99 20.02 -24.75
CA GLY A 23 -21.66 19.56 -24.31
C GLY A 23 -21.57 19.15 -22.85
N LEU A 24 -20.34 19.16 -22.33
CA LEU A 24 -19.99 18.85 -20.94
C LEU A 24 -20.44 19.97 -20.00
N LEU A 25 -21.27 19.66 -19.01
CA LEU A 25 -21.69 20.62 -17.99
C LEU A 25 -20.79 20.57 -16.75
N PHE A 26 -20.57 19.37 -16.21
CA PHE A 26 -19.89 19.20 -14.93
C PHE A 26 -19.22 17.84 -14.82
N GLN A 27 -18.13 17.78 -14.06
CA GLN A 27 -17.41 16.55 -13.78
C GLN A 27 -17.10 16.46 -12.30
N LYS A 28 -17.52 15.38 -11.64
CA LYS A 28 -17.21 15.10 -10.24
C LYS A 28 -16.35 13.84 -10.11
N LYS A 29 -15.29 13.90 -9.31
CA LYS A 29 -14.46 12.74 -8.96
C LYS A 29 -14.78 12.30 -7.54
N HIS A 30 -15.03 11.02 -7.35
CA HIS A 30 -15.23 10.38 -6.05
C HIS A 30 -14.15 9.32 -5.85
N TYR A 31 -13.30 9.50 -4.83
CA TYR A 31 -12.32 8.50 -4.45
C TYR A 31 -13.00 7.34 -3.73
N LEU A 32 -12.54 6.13 -4.04
CA LEU A 32 -13.01 4.91 -3.41
C LEU A 32 -11.93 4.39 -2.45
N THR A 33 -12.36 3.74 -1.37
CA THR A 33 -11.44 3.03 -0.49
C THR A 33 -10.92 1.75 -1.19
N PRO A 34 -9.78 1.20 -0.78
CA PRO A 34 -9.37 -0.14 -1.19
C PRO A 34 -10.50 -1.17 -0.95
N ASN A 35 -10.55 -2.22 -1.76
CA ASN A 35 -11.55 -3.31 -1.69
C ASN A 35 -13.02 -2.93 -1.95
N THR A 36 -13.30 -1.75 -2.52
CA THR A 36 -14.64 -1.46 -3.06
C THR A 36 -14.89 -2.20 -4.37
N LEU A 37 -16.02 -2.88 -4.46
CA LEU A 37 -16.50 -3.47 -5.72
C LEU A 37 -17.25 -2.41 -6.53
N ILE A 38 -16.81 -2.19 -7.77
CA ILE A 38 -17.49 -1.31 -8.71
C ILE A 38 -18.56 -2.13 -9.44
N LEU A 39 -19.83 -1.69 -9.38
CA LEU A 39 -20.97 -2.43 -9.93
C LEU A 39 -21.32 -2.03 -11.36
N ILE A 40 -20.72 -0.96 -11.86
CA ILE A 40 -21.02 -0.37 -13.17
C ILE A 40 -19.85 -0.53 -14.14
N LYS A 41 -20.18 -0.62 -15.44
CA LYS A 41 -19.19 -0.63 -16.52
C LYS A 41 -18.76 0.80 -16.86
N ASN A 42 -17.57 0.94 -17.45
CA ASN A 42 -17.09 2.24 -17.92
C ASN A 42 -18.03 2.81 -19.01
N ASN A 43 -18.21 4.13 -19.05
CA ASN A 43 -19.13 4.86 -19.93
C ASN A 43 -20.63 4.54 -19.78
N SER A 44 -21.04 3.87 -18.69
CA SER A 44 -22.45 3.53 -18.50
C SER A 44 -23.31 4.78 -18.20
N PHE A 45 -24.53 4.78 -18.73
CA PHE A 45 -25.52 5.78 -18.36
C PHE A 45 -26.11 5.44 -17.00
N VAL A 46 -26.25 6.44 -16.12
CA VAL A 46 -26.85 6.23 -14.80
C VAL A 46 -27.93 7.26 -14.51
N LYS A 47 -28.75 6.98 -13.50
CA LYS A 47 -29.74 7.90 -12.96
C LYS A 47 -29.37 8.28 -11.53
N PRO A 48 -29.83 9.45 -11.03
CA PRO A 48 -29.68 9.78 -9.62
C PRO A 48 -30.33 8.67 -8.75
N GLY A 49 -29.66 8.31 -7.66
CA GLY A 49 -30.08 7.23 -6.75
C GLY A 49 -29.55 5.84 -7.09
N LEU A 50 -28.87 5.65 -8.22
CA LEU A 50 -28.30 4.35 -8.60
C LEU A 50 -27.01 4.04 -7.82
N ILE A 51 -26.90 2.83 -7.29
CA ILE A 51 -25.73 2.36 -6.55
C ILE A 51 -24.59 2.04 -7.53
N LEU A 52 -23.50 2.80 -7.43
CA LEU A 52 -22.36 2.70 -8.37
C LEU A 52 -21.27 1.72 -7.90
N ALA A 53 -21.09 1.61 -6.58
CA ALA A 53 -20.08 0.75 -5.97
C ALA A 53 -20.58 0.27 -4.59
N LYS A 54 -20.08 -0.88 -4.16
CA LYS A 54 -20.39 -1.50 -2.87
C LYS A 54 -19.09 -1.81 -2.12
N LYS A 55 -19.03 -1.47 -0.84
CA LYS A 55 -17.98 -1.99 0.06
C LYS A 55 -18.42 -3.37 0.56
N ASN A 56 -17.55 -4.36 0.45
CA ASN A 56 -17.79 -5.66 1.08
C ASN A 56 -17.61 -5.49 2.60
N LYS A 57 -18.61 -5.93 3.38
CA LYS A 57 -18.65 -5.80 4.85
C LYS A 57 -17.71 -6.77 5.59
N ILE A 58 -16.78 -7.44 4.90
CA ILE A 58 -15.96 -8.52 5.48
C ILE A 58 -14.98 -8.00 6.58
N GLU A 59 -14.89 -6.69 6.79
CA GLU A 59 -14.05 -6.09 7.84
C GLU A 59 -14.77 -5.83 9.17
N ASN A 60 -16.06 -6.15 9.29
CA ASN A 60 -16.68 -6.30 10.60
C ASN A 60 -16.65 -7.78 10.95
N GLN A 61 -15.45 -8.34 11.16
CA GLN A 61 -15.36 -9.36 12.20
C GLN A 61 -15.78 -8.64 13.45
N ASP A 62 -16.98 -8.96 13.93
CA ASP A 62 -17.50 -8.50 15.20
C ASP A 62 -16.36 -8.62 16.21
N PHE A 63 -15.81 -7.48 16.63
CA PHE A 63 -14.88 -7.47 17.74
C PHE A 63 -15.73 -7.88 18.93
N GLY A 64 -15.68 -9.18 19.25
CA GLY A 64 -16.30 -9.73 20.44
C GLY A 64 -15.95 -8.86 21.65
N ASP A 65 -16.95 -8.67 22.49
CA ASP A 65 -16.97 -7.93 23.75
C ASP A 65 -15.63 -7.38 24.26
N ILE A 66 -15.56 -6.04 24.35
CA ILE A 66 -14.45 -5.26 24.94
C ILE A 66 -14.27 -5.58 26.45
N THR A 67 -15.26 -6.23 27.06
CA THR A 67 -15.31 -6.63 28.48
C THR A 67 -14.58 -7.95 28.77
N GLY A 68 -14.16 -8.71 27.76
CA GLY A 68 -13.37 -9.96 27.92
C GLY A 68 -11.88 -9.78 28.19
N GLY A 69 -11.44 -8.53 28.42
CA GLY A 69 -10.04 -8.13 28.52
C GLY A 69 -9.56 -7.53 27.20
N LEU A 70 -8.98 -6.33 27.21
CA LEU A 70 -8.46 -5.67 26.02
C LEU A 70 -7.27 -6.47 25.45
N PRO A 71 -7.42 -7.22 24.35
CA PRO A 71 -6.33 -8.06 23.85
C PRO A 71 -5.51 -7.33 22.77
N LYS A 72 -5.86 -6.10 22.40
CA LYS A 72 -5.32 -5.43 21.20
C LYS A 72 -4.83 -4.00 21.41
N ILE A 73 -5.47 -3.21 22.27
CA ILE A 73 -5.03 -1.81 22.49
C ILE A 73 -3.68 -1.77 23.22
N THR A 74 -3.46 -2.64 24.21
CA THR A 74 -2.15 -2.76 24.85
C THR A 74 -1.08 -3.15 23.83
N GLU A 75 -1.31 -4.09 22.92
CA GLU A 75 -0.33 -4.42 21.87
C GLU A 75 0.08 -3.21 21.02
N PHE A 76 -0.87 -2.33 20.64
CA PHE A 76 -0.59 -1.12 19.86
C PHE A 76 0.17 -0.04 20.65
N PHE A 77 -0.06 0.09 21.95
CA PHE A 77 0.59 1.08 22.81
C PHE A 77 1.88 0.55 23.48
N GLU A 78 1.99 -0.76 23.63
CA GLU A 78 3.13 -1.47 24.20
C GLU A 78 4.13 -1.93 23.14
N VAL A 79 4.00 -1.53 21.87
CA VAL A 79 4.98 -1.84 20.83
C VAL A 79 6.35 -1.32 21.27
N ARG A 80 7.10 -2.19 21.96
CA ARG A 80 8.52 -2.03 22.21
C ARG A 80 9.16 -1.96 20.84
N LYS A 81 10.22 -1.17 20.69
CA LYS A 81 11.04 -1.14 19.46
C LYS A 81 11.26 -2.58 19.01
N SER A 82 10.58 -2.98 17.94
CA SER A 82 10.76 -4.31 17.38
C SER A 82 12.21 -4.38 16.94
N LYS A 83 12.93 -5.42 17.34
CA LYS A 83 14.21 -5.75 16.69
C LYS A 83 14.01 -6.19 15.23
N ALA A 84 12.74 -6.35 14.79
CA ALA A 84 12.39 -6.58 13.41
C ALA A 84 12.90 -5.42 12.54
N GLU A 85 13.66 -5.80 11.53
CA GLU A 85 14.36 -4.89 10.63
C GLU A 85 13.34 -4.20 9.70
N LEU A 86 13.54 -2.91 9.42
CA LEU A 86 12.63 -2.15 8.57
C LEU A 86 12.50 -2.83 7.20
N ASN A 87 11.27 -3.15 6.81
CA ASN A 87 10.98 -3.72 5.49
C ASN A 87 11.06 -2.71 4.35
N VAL A 88 11.29 -1.44 4.67
CA VAL A 88 11.18 -0.32 3.74
C VAL A 88 12.52 0.39 3.60
N SER A 89 12.84 0.78 2.38
CA SER A 89 14.04 1.55 2.07
C SER A 89 14.01 2.93 2.72
N LYS A 90 15.02 3.23 3.54
CA LYS A 90 15.25 4.57 4.12
C LYS A 90 15.89 5.57 3.15
N SER A 91 16.43 5.11 2.02
CA SER A 91 17.24 5.94 1.13
C SER A 91 17.12 5.49 -0.32
N SER A 92 17.02 6.43 -1.25
CA SER A 92 17.07 6.11 -2.67
C SER A 92 18.48 5.73 -3.14
N GLY A 93 18.57 4.76 -4.05
CA GLY A 93 19.86 4.28 -4.57
C GLY A 93 19.77 2.94 -5.29
N ILE A 94 20.93 2.40 -5.64
CA ILE A 94 21.09 1.09 -6.28
C ILE A 94 21.25 0.01 -5.22
N VAL A 95 20.49 -1.07 -5.32
CA VAL A 95 20.53 -2.22 -4.41
C VAL A 95 21.61 -3.20 -4.82
N ASN A 96 22.45 -3.60 -3.86
CA ASN A 96 23.34 -4.74 -4.01
C ASN A 96 22.96 -5.84 -3.03
N VAL A 97 22.67 -7.04 -3.52
CA VAL A 97 22.32 -8.22 -2.71
C VAL A 97 23.55 -9.10 -2.54
N LEU A 98 24.02 -9.23 -1.30
CA LEU A 98 25.17 -10.05 -0.92
C LEU A 98 24.72 -11.22 -0.03
N ILE A 99 25.48 -12.31 -0.05
CA ILE A 99 25.22 -13.47 0.82
C ILE A 99 26.32 -13.51 1.87
N ASN A 100 25.95 -13.34 3.14
CA ASN A 100 26.86 -13.51 4.26
C ASN A 100 26.90 -14.99 4.67
N LYS A 101 27.92 -15.70 4.18
CA LYS A 101 28.12 -17.13 4.43
C LYS A 101 28.28 -17.50 5.90
N LYS A 102 28.79 -16.58 6.75
CA LYS A 102 29.00 -16.87 8.18
C LYS A 102 27.71 -16.97 8.98
N PHE A 103 26.71 -16.16 8.64
CA PHE A 103 25.44 -16.08 9.37
C PHE A 103 24.26 -16.66 8.58
N ASN A 104 24.53 -17.19 7.38
CA ASN A 104 23.52 -17.64 6.42
C ASN A 104 22.40 -16.60 6.19
N LYS A 105 22.80 -15.31 6.07
CA LYS A 105 21.89 -14.18 5.86
C LYS A 105 22.20 -13.48 4.55
N TYR A 106 21.16 -13.03 3.86
CA TYR A 106 21.26 -12.08 2.76
C TYR A 106 21.41 -10.67 3.32
N VAL A 107 22.29 -9.89 2.72
CA VAL A 107 22.57 -8.50 3.07
C VAL A 107 22.22 -7.64 1.86
N LEU A 108 21.28 -6.71 2.00
CA LEU A 108 21.00 -5.71 0.99
C LEU A 108 21.69 -4.41 1.35
N CYS A 109 22.55 -3.94 0.45
CA CYS A 109 23.26 -2.68 0.56
C CYS A 109 22.65 -1.67 -0.40
N ILE A 110 22.22 -0.51 0.09
CA ILE A 110 21.74 0.57 -0.78
C ILE A 110 22.84 1.60 -0.97
N THR A 111 23.26 1.77 -2.23
CA THR A 111 24.28 2.74 -2.63
C THR A 111 23.60 3.96 -3.26
N SER A 112 23.78 5.12 -2.65
CA SER A 112 23.27 6.40 -3.16
C SER A 112 24.00 6.83 -4.45
N LEU A 113 23.44 7.76 -5.24
CA LEU A 113 24.13 8.34 -6.40
C LEU A 113 25.51 8.94 -6.04
N SER A 114 25.66 9.39 -4.81
CA SER A 114 26.92 9.87 -4.23
C SER A 114 27.94 8.76 -3.91
N LYS A 115 27.74 7.52 -4.39
CA LYS A 115 28.58 6.32 -4.21
C LYS A 115 28.89 5.93 -2.74
N LYS A 116 28.17 6.47 -1.77
CA LYS A 116 28.26 6.07 -0.35
C LYS A 116 27.18 5.04 -0.04
N ILE A 117 27.56 3.95 0.61
CA ILE A 117 26.61 2.98 1.17
C ILE A 117 25.88 3.67 2.31
N LYS A 118 24.56 3.77 2.21
CA LYS A 118 23.76 4.48 3.21
C LYS A 118 23.21 3.55 4.27
N ASN A 119 22.76 2.36 3.87
CA ASN A 119 22.02 1.45 4.73
C ASN A 119 22.27 -0.01 4.37
N PHE A 120 22.23 -0.86 5.40
CA PHE A 120 22.27 -2.32 5.30
C PHE A 120 20.97 -2.91 5.84
N TYR A 121 20.46 -3.94 5.18
CA TYR A 121 19.28 -4.69 5.59
C TYR A 121 19.61 -6.17 5.54
N TYR A 122 19.09 -6.97 6.47
CA TYR A 122 19.36 -8.40 6.54
C TYR A 122 18.08 -9.21 6.41
N THR A 123 18.16 -10.35 5.75
CA THR A 123 17.10 -11.37 5.78
C THR A 123 17.70 -12.76 5.80
N SER A 124 17.06 -13.69 6.50
CA SER A 124 17.42 -15.10 6.45
C SER A 124 16.86 -15.78 5.20
N ASP A 125 15.77 -15.25 4.64
CA ASP A 125 15.02 -15.88 3.55
C ASP A 125 15.13 -15.10 2.25
N LYS A 126 15.71 -15.73 1.22
CA LYS A 126 15.80 -15.17 -0.13
C LYS A 126 14.43 -14.93 -0.76
N ASN A 127 13.49 -15.84 -0.53
CA ASN A 127 12.14 -15.81 -1.13
C ASN A 127 11.31 -14.60 -0.67
N ASN A 128 11.76 -13.94 0.40
CA ASN A 128 11.10 -12.75 0.92
C ASN A 128 11.65 -11.46 0.31
N VAL A 129 12.67 -11.50 -0.56
CA VAL A 129 13.25 -10.29 -1.18
C VAL A 129 12.46 -9.90 -2.44
N PHE A 130 11.94 -8.67 -2.48
CA PHE A 130 11.18 -8.14 -3.62
C PHE A 130 12.04 -7.38 -4.65
N VAL A 131 13.30 -7.12 -4.32
CA VAL A 131 14.21 -6.30 -5.12
C VAL A 131 15.32 -7.13 -5.75
N GLU A 132 15.64 -6.83 -6.99
CA GLU A 132 16.71 -7.52 -7.72
C GLU A 132 18.07 -6.82 -7.52
N ASN A 133 19.14 -7.58 -7.67
CA ASN A 133 20.49 -7.03 -7.59
C ASN A 133 20.74 -6.02 -8.75
N GLY A 134 21.21 -4.82 -8.44
CA GLY A 134 21.42 -3.74 -9.40
C GLY A 134 20.19 -2.87 -9.67
N SER A 135 19.03 -3.18 -9.09
CA SER A 135 17.83 -2.37 -9.27
C SER A 135 17.93 -1.02 -8.53
N TYR A 136 17.35 0.03 -9.13
CA TYR A 136 17.23 1.33 -8.49
C TYR A 136 15.94 1.39 -7.68
N ILE A 137 16.06 1.76 -6.40
CA ILE A 137 14.95 1.90 -5.48
C ILE A 137 14.86 3.31 -4.92
N ARG A 138 13.65 3.72 -4.55
CA ARG A 138 13.37 4.99 -3.89
C ARG A 138 13.19 4.81 -2.39
N LYS A 139 13.43 5.88 -1.62
CA LYS A 139 13.03 5.94 -0.21
C LYS A 139 11.52 5.63 -0.13
N GLY A 140 11.13 4.71 0.75
CA GLY A 140 9.76 4.28 0.95
C GLY A 140 9.36 3.00 0.21
N GLU A 141 10.22 2.45 -0.66
CA GLU A 141 9.92 1.20 -1.36
C GLU A 141 10.16 -0.04 -0.50
N ILE A 142 9.30 -1.05 -0.67
CA ILE A 142 9.30 -2.29 0.11
C ILE A 142 10.42 -3.20 -0.40
N LEU A 143 11.30 -3.62 0.51
CA LEU A 143 12.43 -4.53 0.25
C LEU A 143 12.06 -6.00 0.50
N PHE A 144 11.20 -6.25 1.49
CA PHE A 144 10.86 -7.60 1.95
C PHE A 144 9.36 -7.89 2.07
N LYS A 145 8.98 -9.16 1.92
CA LYS A 145 7.66 -9.72 2.19
C LYS A 145 7.48 -10.03 3.67
N SER A 146 7.35 -9.00 4.49
CA SER A 146 6.98 -9.16 5.90
C SER A 146 5.98 -8.09 6.34
N PRO A 147 5.17 -8.36 7.39
CA PRO A 147 4.14 -7.42 7.83
C PRO A 147 4.78 -6.06 8.16
N LEU A 148 4.22 -4.99 7.59
CA LEU A 148 4.69 -3.64 7.82
C LEU A 148 4.50 -3.26 9.30
N ASN A 149 5.57 -2.81 9.96
CA ASN A 149 5.45 -2.25 11.29
C ASN A 149 4.91 -0.82 11.21
N LEU A 150 3.90 -0.51 12.02
CA LEU A 150 3.30 0.82 12.15
C LEU A 150 4.34 1.92 12.40
N ASN A 151 5.32 1.66 13.27
CA ASN A 151 6.38 2.61 13.59
C ASN A 151 7.27 2.98 12.40
N ASP A 152 7.35 2.10 11.40
CA ASP A 152 8.15 2.34 10.21
C ASP A 152 7.37 3.18 9.20
N ILE A 153 6.06 2.93 9.07
CA ILE A 153 5.15 3.70 8.20
C ILE A 153 5.16 5.19 8.58
N VAL A 154 5.16 5.50 9.88
CA VAL A 154 5.13 6.88 10.38
C VAL A 154 6.42 7.66 10.06
N LYS A 155 7.55 6.97 9.85
CA LYS A 155 8.87 7.60 9.68
C LYS A 155 9.28 7.83 8.22
N ILE A 156 8.56 7.25 7.27
CA ILE A 156 8.88 7.32 5.84
C ILE A 156 8.44 8.67 5.28
#